data_AF-A0A2K3KC93-F1
#
_entry.id   AF-A0A2K3KC93-F1
#
_cell.length_a   1.000
_cell.length_b   1.000
_cell.length_c   1.000
_cell.angle_alpha   90.00
_cell.angle_beta   90.00
_cell.angle_gamma   90.00
#
_symmetry.space_group_name_H-M   'P 1'
#
loop_
_entity.id
_entity.type
_entity.pdbx_description
1 polymer ?
#
loop_
_entity_poly.entity_id
_entity_poly.type
_entity_poly.pdbx_seq_one_letter_code
_entity_poly.pdbx_strand_id
1 'polypeptide(L)' 'MPPRVAPPKPNLDASSPYYVHPGDGPSFVTVTPLLVGSNYHSWSRSMKRALGAKMKLDFIYGTILVSLGHI' A
#
# COMPACT_ATOMS: atom_id res chain seq x y z
N MET A 1 -6.74 -32.25 -17.09
CA MET A 1 -6.66 -31.03 -16.27
C MET A 1 -5.60 -30.14 -16.93
N PRO A 2 -5.92 -28.90 -17.36
CA PRO A 2 -4.89 -28.03 -17.93
C PRO A 2 -3.85 -27.74 -16.84
N PRO A 3 -2.56 -27.55 -17.21
CA PRO A 3 -1.55 -27.15 -16.25
C PRO A 3 -2.01 -25.84 -15.61
N ARG A 4 -2.09 -25.81 -14.27
CA ARG A 4 -2.36 -24.58 -13.53
C ARG A 4 -1.16 -23.66 -13.75
N VAL A 5 -1.21 -22.85 -14.81
CA VAL A 5 -0.25 -21.77 -15.02
C VAL A 5 -0.39 -20.87 -13.80
N ALA A 6 0.61 -20.92 -12.91
CA ALA A 6 0.63 -20.02 -11.77
C ALA A 6 0.56 -18.60 -12.33
N PRO A 7 -0.29 -17.71 -11.76
CA PRO A 7 -0.34 -16.34 -12.21
C PRO A 7 1.07 -15.77 -12.21
N PRO A 8 1.45 -14.98 -13.24
CA PRO A 8 2.77 -14.38 -13.29
C PRO A 8 3.01 -13.68 -11.96
N LYS A 9 4.11 -14.04 -11.29
CA LYS A 9 4.49 -13.37 -10.05
C LYS A 9 4.51 -11.87 -10.36
N PRO A 10 3.81 -11.02 -9.58
CA PRO A 10 3.89 -9.59 -9.80
C PRO A 10 5.37 -9.21 -9.83
N ASN A 11 5.75 -8.34 -10.76
CA ASN A 11 7.12 -7.84 -10.82
C ASN A 11 7.34 -7.04 -9.53
N LEU A 12 7.94 -7.70 -8.55
CA LEU A 12 8.23 -7.23 -7.21
C LEU A 12 9.60 -6.53 -7.23
N ASP A 13 9.79 -5.58 -8.14
CA ASP A 13 10.99 -4.76 -8.14
C ASP A 13 11.06 -4.02 -6.79
N ALA A 14 12.02 -4.40 -5.95
CA ALA A 14 12.16 -3.86 -4.60
C ALA A 14 12.57 -2.37 -4.60
N SER A 15 12.99 -1.84 -5.75
CA SER A 15 13.30 -0.42 -5.95
C SER A 15 12.07 0.38 -6.37
N SER A 16 10.98 -0.30 -6.74
CA SER A 16 9.71 0.36 -7.08
C SER A 16 9.13 1.04 -5.84
N PRO A 17 8.72 2.31 -5.93
CA PRO A 17 8.03 2.97 -4.83
C PRO A 17 6.66 2.33 -4.52
N TYR A 18 6.14 1.50 -5.44
CA TYR A 18 4.92 0.71 -5.25
C TYR A 18 5.16 -0.68 -4.63
N TYR A 19 6.41 -1.03 -4.32
CA TYR A 19 6.73 -2.33 -3.74
C TYR A 19 6.05 -2.53 -2.38
N VAL A 20 5.34 -3.65 -2.26
CA VAL A 20 4.77 -4.13 -1.00
C VAL A 20 5.48 -5.44 -0.69
N HIS A 21 6.22 -5.46 0.42
CA HIS A 21 6.92 -6.67 0.83
C HIS A 21 5.90 -7.80 1.06
N PRO A 22 6.15 -9.05 0.63
CA PRO A 22 5.21 -10.16 0.85
C PRO A 22 4.85 -10.41 2.33
N GLY A 23 5.73 -9.99 3.25
CA GLY A 23 5.47 -9.99 4.70
C GLY A 23 4.56 -8.85 5.19
N ASP A 24 4.31 -7.82 4.38
CA ASP A 24 3.40 -6.70 4.66
C ASP A 24 1.97 -7.05 4.22
N GLY A 25 1.46 -8.19 4.67
CA GLY A 25 0.13 -8.67 4.32
C GLY A 25 -0.98 -7.64 4.62
N PRO A 26 -2.18 -7.80 4.02
CA PRO A 26 -3.32 -6.88 4.16
C PRO A 26 -3.76 -6.67 5.62
N SER A 27 -3.38 -7.55 6.54
CA SER A 27 -3.61 -7.43 7.98
C SER A 27 -2.77 -6.34 8.66
N PHE A 28 -1.64 -5.93 8.08
CA PHE A 28 -0.70 -5.01 8.75
C PHE A 28 -1.17 -3.56 8.84
N VAL A 29 -2.06 -3.13 7.95
CA VAL A 29 -2.65 -1.78 7.98
C VAL A 29 -4.15 -1.91 8.19
N THR A 30 -4.52 -2.48 9.33
CA THR A 30 -5.92 -2.55 9.75
C THR A 30 -6.24 -1.29 10.55
N VAL A 31 -6.90 -0.31 9.92
CA VAL A 31 -7.40 0.89 10.61
C VAL A 31 -8.85 0.66 10.99
N THR A 32 -9.10 0.55 12.30
CA THR A 32 -10.44 0.45 12.88
C THR A 32 -10.76 1.70 13.71
N PRO A 33 -11.97 2.26 13.62
CA PRO A 33 -13.09 1.85 12.76
C PRO A 33 -12.90 2.24 11.29
N LEU A 34 -13.62 1.57 10.38
CA LEU A 34 -13.68 1.93 8.96
C LEU A 34 -14.15 3.38 8.78
N LEU A 35 -13.72 4.01 7.69
CA LEU A 35 -14.13 5.36 7.36
C LEU A 35 -15.66 5.43 7.19
N VAL A 36 -16.29 6.29 7.99
CA VAL A 36 -17.68 6.73 7.88
C VAL A 36 -17.68 8.26 7.85
N GLY A 37 -18.73 8.89 7.30
CA GLY A 37 -18.73 10.34 7.06
C GLY A 37 -18.37 11.18 8.30
N SER A 38 -18.80 10.75 9.49
CA SER A 38 -18.56 11.48 10.75
C SER A 38 -17.20 11.22 11.42
N ASN A 39 -16.45 10.17 11.04
CA ASN A 39 -15.23 9.76 11.76
C ASN A 39 -13.92 10.13 11.05
N TYR A 40 -13.98 10.92 9.97
CA TYR A 40 -12.83 11.23 9.12
C TYR A 40 -11.59 11.71 9.89
N HIS A 41 -11.77 12.58 10.88
CA HIS A 41 -10.64 13.11 11.64
C HIS A 41 -9.86 11.99 12.37
N SER A 42 -10.59 11.17 13.13
CA SER A 42 -10.03 10.03 13.87
C SER A 42 -9.47 8.97 12.93
N TRP A 43 -10.20 8.63 11.86
CA TRP A 43 -9.75 7.69 10.83
C TRP A 43 -8.45 8.15 10.16
N SER A 44 -8.38 9.42 9.72
CA SER A 44 -7.20 9.97 9.05
C SER A 44 -5.96 9.93 9.95
N ARG A 45 -6.14 10.15 11.26
CA ARG A 45 -5.04 10.11 12.22
C ARG A 45 -4.54 8.69 12.44
N SER A 46 -5.45 7.73 12.57
CA SER A 46 -5.11 6.31 12.69
C SER A 46 -4.45 5.78 11.43
N MET A 47 -4.95 6.16 10.25
CA MET A 47 -4.35 5.80 8.94
C MET A 47 -2.94 6.36 8.77
N LYS A 48 -2.73 7.64 9.10
CA LYS A 48 -1.38 8.24 9.09
C LYS A 48 -0.42 7.54 10.05
N ARG A 49 -0.87 7.10 11.22
CA ARG A 49 -0.02 6.33 12.15
C ARG A 49 0.32 4.94 11.60
N ALA A 50 -0.68 4.24 11.06
CA ALA A 50 -0.50 2.89 10.52
C ALA A 50 0.45 2.87 9.32
N LEU A 51 0.36 3.85 8.42
CA LEU A 51 1.28 3.97 7.27
C LEU A 51 2.62 4.64 7.60
N GLY A 52 2.62 5.61 8.52
CA GLY A 52 3.84 6.30 8.96
C GLY A 52 4.87 5.36 9.59
N ALA A 53 4.42 4.34 10.32
CA ALA A 53 5.28 3.30 10.89
C ALA A 53 6.07 2.50 9.83
N LYS A 54 5.66 2.56 8.55
CA LYS A 54 6.29 1.84 7.43
C LYS A 54 6.81 2.77 6.32
N MET A 55 6.89 4.08 6.56
CA MET A 55 7.29 5.06 5.53
C MET A 55 6.42 5.00 4.25
N LYS A 56 5.15 4.62 4.37
CA LYS A 56 4.21 4.51 3.24
C LYS A 56 3.21 5.67 3.18
N LEU A 57 3.53 6.81 3.80
CA LEU A 57 2.64 7.98 3.80
C LEU A 57 2.44 8.57 2.41
N ASP A 58 3.42 8.43 1.53
CA ASP A 58 3.35 8.95 0.17
C ASP A 58 2.20 8.35 -0.66
N PHE A 59 1.73 7.14 -0.30
CA PHE A 59 0.52 6.54 -0.88
C PHE A 59 -0.75 7.34 -0.57
N ILE A 60 -0.86 7.93 0.63
CA ILE A 60 -2.02 8.74 1.02
C ILE A 60 -1.90 10.15 0.45
N TYR A 61 -0.69 10.72 0.49
CA TYR A 61 -0.47 12.09 0.05
C TYR A 61 -0.40 12.23 -1.48
N GLY A 62 -0.34 11.12 -2.22
CA GLY A 62 -0.17 11.13 -3.68
C GLY A 62 1.20 11.67 -4.10
N THR A 63 2.17 11.66 -3.18
CA THR A 63 3.54 12.15 -3.39
C THR A 63 4.46 11.09 -3.96
N ILE A 64 3.96 9.86 -4.16
CA ILE A 64 4.65 8.87 -5.01
C ILE A 64 4.63 9.42 -6.43
N LEU A 65 5.71 10.11 -6.78
CA LEU A 65 6.01 10.42 -8.16
C LEU A 65 6.30 9.08 -8.83
N VAL A 66 5.44 8.69 -9.77
CA VAL A 66 5.85 7.72 -10.78
C VAL A 66 7.12 8.31 -11.36
N SER A 67 8.26 7.65 -11.13
CA SER A 67 9.46 8.00 -11.88
C SER A 67 9.08 7.83 -13.34
N LEU A 68 8.86 8.94 -14.05
CA LEU A 68 8.84 9.02 -15.49
C LEU A 68 10.27 8.69 -15.95
N GLY A 69 10.62 7.42 -15.82
CA GLY A 69 11.94 6.89 -16.10
C GLY A 69 12.04 6.50 -17.56
N HIS A 70 13.00 7.15 -18.23
CA HIS A 70 13.67 6.72 -19.46
C HIS A 70 12.87 6.75 -20.76
N ILE A 71 13.01 7.87 -21.48
CA ILE A 71 13.19 7.89 -22.94
C ILE A 71 14.65 8.25 -23.18
#